data_AF-A0A818A9I5-F1
#
_entry.id   AF-A0A818A9I5-F1
#
_cell.length_a   1.000
_cell.length_b   1.000
_cell.length_c   1.000
_cell.angle_alpha   90.00
_cell.angle_beta   90.00
_cell.angle_gamma   90.00
#
_symmetry.space_group_name_H-M   'P 1'
#
loop_
_entity.id
_entity.type
_entity.pdbx_description
1 polymer ?
#
loop_
_entity_poly.entity_id
_entity_poly.type
_entity_poly.pdbx_seq_one_letter_code
_entity_poly.pdbx_strand_id
1 'polypeptide(L)'
;MFNTSHFQGGTITYKIINTYGSTVSIMITQTYLYRWPLVYCDNSYILSQTSPNISSFSEYNYKLNCVANCTTKGGYIPVPVRPYCIDYSAVMSISVTQRTDIVNLTSGAYFKVAFVSSAWRTLSLPNGNPPTKGWSILCTIDLRTRSDTGKLNTPPVANMISPIAIPVGIQQSLFIPTIDSDNDVVRCRFANTTDECSDVCPPSSLPNNTILISSNCTLLITGAKVNDWYAVAIQIEDFTSSNSTTPLSSVPVQLLINVYASPNCTIVPRLYGSNNQTGTCESIQVGQSHSIILYAENYCSNYSVIIEDIATLSFPIVIKSNIIQNTSTLYSVSLTWTPTTNQIGSQILCTVAIDSQNVQSNQYCMAFVVSTSGTQTCPGEVLETSTSLLSSTITQEIFNDSLSFIDDLTTYINDEQSSADDTSSITSTTTINTTTVSSSNELSWLLPVIIALATILLLLCCLCLCCPSPYGLGLLYRKHRRDVSSEPLDNTDRMHRSSRIYTIYRRYINNSNSINRFTSSLESPRSTTESDIHLDLFSATPRDNMNKKANNSRWAYPSPRYYEIGISRAEYKNGTNYVKRHKNLVQAYSSYNDD
;
A
#
# COMPACT_ATOMS: atom_id res chain seq x y z
N MET A 1 9.68 1.26 -26.03
CA MET A 1 9.80 1.76 -24.65
C MET A 1 9.42 0.64 -23.72
N PHE A 2 10.39 0.01 -23.05
CA PHE A 2 10.08 -0.95 -21.99
C PHE A 2 9.51 -0.15 -20.82
N ASN A 3 8.28 -0.46 -20.42
CA ASN A 3 7.63 0.15 -19.28
C ASN A 3 8.27 -0.47 -18.01
N THR A 4 9.28 0.20 -17.43
CA THR A 4 10.15 -0.24 -16.33
C THR A 4 9.51 -0.03 -14.94
N SER A 5 8.20 -0.23 -14.82
CA SER A 5 7.49 -0.06 -13.56
C SER A 5 7.67 -1.27 -12.65
N HIS A 6 8.52 -1.11 -11.64
CA HIS A 6 8.97 -2.22 -10.80
C HIS A 6 8.87 -1.92 -9.30
N PHE A 7 8.94 -0.66 -8.88
CA PHE A 7 8.82 -0.29 -7.47
C PHE A 7 7.38 -0.34 -6.97
N GLN A 8 7.18 -0.88 -5.77
CA GLN A 8 5.87 -1.04 -5.14
C GLN A 8 5.79 -0.43 -3.73
N GLY A 9 6.89 0.08 -3.19
CA GLY A 9 6.88 0.70 -1.87
C GLY A 9 8.13 0.38 -1.08
N GLY A 10 8.25 0.96 0.11
CA GLY A 10 9.39 0.72 0.97
C GLY A 10 9.48 1.68 2.14
N THR A 11 10.49 1.44 2.96
CA THR A 11 10.82 2.19 4.16
C THR A 11 12.33 2.21 4.37
N ILE A 12 12.84 3.24 5.04
CA ILE A 12 14.23 3.36 5.47
C ILE A 12 14.23 3.82 6.92
N THR A 13 14.86 3.05 7.81
CA THR A 13 15.02 3.41 9.21
C THR A 13 16.45 3.21 9.66
N TYR A 14 16.80 3.66 10.86
CA TYR A 14 18.07 3.36 11.48
C TYR A 14 17.89 3.08 12.97
N LYS A 15 18.84 2.37 13.56
CA LYS A 15 18.92 2.18 15.01
C LYS A 15 20.34 2.41 15.51
N ILE A 16 20.47 2.84 16.76
CA ILE A 16 21.76 2.95 17.44
C ILE A 16 22.23 1.54 17.82
N ILE A 17 23.48 1.22 17.48
CA ILE A 17 24.13 -0.06 17.86
C ILE A 17 25.01 0.14 19.09
N ASN A 18 25.88 1.16 19.05
CA ASN A 18 26.75 1.46 20.16
C ASN A 18 27.29 2.90 20.10
N THR A 19 27.78 3.39 21.22
CA THR A 19 28.44 4.69 21.35
C THR A 19 29.85 4.52 21.93
N TYR A 20 30.84 5.09 21.24
CA TYR A 20 32.25 5.02 21.62
C TYR A 20 32.85 6.43 21.61
N GLY A 21 32.81 7.10 22.76
CA GLY A 21 33.27 8.49 22.87
C GLY A 21 32.48 9.41 21.95
N SER A 22 33.15 10.02 20.97
CA SER A 22 32.53 10.90 19.97
C SER A 22 32.00 10.17 18.73
N THR A 23 32.12 8.85 18.66
CA THR A 23 31.62 8.03 17.54
C THR A 23 30.35 7.30 17.93
N VAL A 24 29.35 7.34 17.07
CA VAL A 24 28.08 6.63 17.20
C VAL A 24 27.98 5.66 16.03
N SER A 25 27.87 4.37 16.34
CA SER A 25 27.61 3.32 15.35
C SER A 25 26.11 3.14 15.18
N ILE A 26 25.61 3.33 13.97
CA ILE A 26 24.20 3.10 13.63
C ILE A 26 24.08 2.01 12.56
N MET A 27 22.97 1.28 12.60
CA MET A 27 22.58 0.35 11.55
C MET A 27 21.44 0.96 10.76
N ILE A 28 21.67 1.24 9.47
CA ILE A 28 20.65 1.71 8.54
C ILE A 28 20.00 0.48 7.90
N THR A 29 18.67 0.41 7.95
CA THR A 29 17.87 -0.66 7.35
C THR A 29 17.04 -0.09 6.21
N GLN A 30 17.20 -0.65 5.03
CA GLN A 30 16.47 -0.29 3.81
C GLN A 30 15.58 -1.48 3.42
N THR A 31 14.26 -1.29 3.34
CA THR A 31 13.31 -2.33 2.89
C THR A 31 12.56 -1.82 1.67
N TYR A 32 12.61 -2.56 0.56
CA TYR A 32 11.97 -2.20 -0.71
C TYR A 32 11.12 -3.34 -1.24
N LEU A 33 9.94 -3.00 -1.73
CA LEU A 33 9.00 -3.88 -2.37
C LEU A 33 9.04 -3.65 -3.87
N TYR A 34 9.17 -4.73 -4.61
CA TYR A 34 9.27 -4.72 -6.06
C TYR A 34 8.23 -5.67 -6.68
N ARG A 35 7.94 -5.47 -7.96
CA ARG A 35 7.00 -6.31 -8.71
C ARG A 35 7.59 -7.68 -9.01
N TRP A 36 6.96 -8.72 -8.52
CA TRP A 36 7.22 -10.10 -8.95
C TRP A 36 6.45 -10.40 -10.26
N PRO A 37 7.01 -11.17 -11.22
CA PRO A 37 8.35 -11.78 -11.21
C PRO A 37 9.45 -10.88 -11.82
N LEU A 38 9.20 -9.58 -12.05
CA LEU A 38 10.19 -8.68 -12.67
C LEU A 38 11.47 -8.56 -11.83
N VAL A 39 11.30 -8.40 -10.51
CA VAL A 39 12.34 -8.64 -9.50
C VAL A 39 11.98 -9.96 -8.85
N TYR A 40 12.74 -11.01 -9.14
CA TYR A 40 12.40 -12.36 -8.70
C TYR A 40 13.00 -12.68 -7.34
N CYS A 41 12.17 -13.18 -6.43
CA CYS A 41 12.55 -13.74 -5.15
C CYS A 41 11.82 -15.07 -4.95
N ASP A 42 12.49 -16.01 -4.28
CA ASP A 42 11.94 -17.27 -3.81
C ASP A 42 12.64 -17.67 -2.48
N ASN A 43 12.26 -18.81 -1.90
CA ASN A 43 12.89 -19.33 -0.69
C ASN A 43 14.41 -19.60 -0.85
N SER A 44 14.89 -19.94 -2.05
CA SER A 44 16.32 -20.15 -2.31
C SER A 44 17.09 -18.83 -2.23
N TYR A 45 16.56 -17.75 -2.81
CA TYR A 45 17.14 -16.41 -2.70
C TYR A 45 17.16 -15.92 -1.25
N ILE A 46 16.10 -16.18 -0.48
CA ILE A 46 16.00 -15.79 0.93
C ILE A 46 17.04 -16.55 1.78
N LEU A 47 17.13 -17.88 1.63
CA LEU A 47 18.09 -18.72 2.38
C LEU A 47 19.54 -18.38 2.06
N SER A 48 19.85 -18.20 0.78
CA SER A 48 21.20 -17.88 0.34
C SER A 48 21.59 -16.41 0.56
N GLN A 49 20.65 -15.57 1.01
CA GLN A 49 20.81 -14.12 1.09
C GLN A 49 21.36 -13.56 -0.23
N THR A 50 20.75 -13.99 -1.34
CA THR A 50 21.13 -13.56 -2.69
C THR A 50 20.36 -12.32 -3.08
N SER A 51 21.06 -11.37 -3.72
CA SER A 51 20.44 -10.17 -4.24
C SER A 51 19.68 -10.49 -5.53
N PRO A 52 18.41 -10.08 -5.68
CA PRO A 52 17.68 -10.29 -6.92
C PRO A 52 18.29 -9.45 -8.05
N ASN A 53 18.09 -9.90 -9.29
CA ASN A 53 18.59 -9.17 -10.44
C ASN A 53 17.75 -7.88 -10.68
N ILE A 54 18.28 -6.75 -10.23
CA ILE A 54 17.71 -5.41 -10.45
C ILE A 54 18.44 -4.62 -11.55
N SER A 55 19.37 -5.24 -12.29
CA SER A 55 20.20 -4.55 -13.28
C SER A 55 19.39 -3.94 -14.44
N SER A 56 18.26 -4.57 -14.77
CA SER A 56 17.28 -4.09 -15.78
C SER A 56 16.71 -2.71 -15.47
N PHE A 57 16.86 -2.23 -14.22
CA PHE A 57 16.33 -0.94 -13.76
C PHE A 57 17.43 0.10 -13.50
N SER A 58 18.69 -0.20 -13.82
CA SER A 58 19.87 0.66 -13.57
C SER A 58 20.17 0.98 -12.10
N GLU A 59 19.45 0.39 -11.15
CA GLU A 59 19.59 0.65 -9.70
C GLU A 59 20.76 -0.10 -9.05
N TYR A 60 21.40 -1.02 -9.77
CA TYR A 60 22.44 -1.90 -9.23
C TYR A 60 23.61 -1.17 -8.56
N ASN A 61 23.95 0.02 -9.06
CA ASN A 61 25.06 0.84 -8.54
C ASN A 61 24.58 2.05 -7.71
N TYR A 62 23.27 2.15 -7.43
CA TYR A 62 22.72 3.28 -6.71
C TYR A 62 23.13 3.21 -5.24
N LYS A 63 23.20 4.38 -4.63
CA LYS A 63 23.57 4.54 -3.23
C LYS A 63 22.54 5.40 -2.52
N LEU A 64 22.40 5.15 -1.23
CA LEU A 64 21.61 5.97 -0.32
C LEU A 64 22.38 7.27 -0.09
N ASN A 65 22.00 8.32 -0.81
CA ASN A 65 22.75 9.57 -0.84
C ASN A 65 22.24 10.51 0.24
N CYS A 66 23.14 11.32 0.80
CA CYS A 66 22.72 12.48 1.58
C CYS A 66 22.12 13.54 0.64
N VAL A 67 20.94 14.04 0.98
CA VAL A 67 20.20 15.02 0.17
C VAL A 67 19.98 16.35 0.88
N ALA A 68 20.03 16.38 2.23
CA ALA A 68 19.94 17.63 2.99
C ALA A 68 20.80 17.59 4.26
N ASN A 69 21.25 18.77 4.70
CA ASN A 69 22.15 18.96 5.85
C ASN A 69 23.44 18.12 5.75
N CYS A 70 23.99 18.00 4.55
CA CYS A 70 25.15 17.13 4.28
C CYS A 70 26.48 17.66 4.85
N THR A 71 26.51 18.88 5.36
CA THR A 71 27.66 19.44 6.10
C THR A 71 27.76 18.88 7.51
N THR A 72 26.63 18.47 8.11
CA THR A 72 26.52 17.91 9.47
C THR A 72 26.35 16.39 9.46
N LYS A 73 26.73 15.73 8.36
CA LYS A 73 26.56 14.28 8.17
C LYS A 73 27.51 13.39 8.98
N GLY A 74 28.34 13.97 9.84
CA GLY A 74 29.24 13.22 10.75
C GLY A 74 30.16 12.21 10.06
N GLY A 75 30.64 12.50 8.85
CA GLY A 75 31.48 11.58 8.08
C GLY A 75 30.74 10.54 7.24
N TYR A 76 29.41 10.62 7.11
CA TYR A 76 28.61 9.67 6.33
C TYR A 76 29.12 9.50 4.89
N ILE A 77 29.31 8.24 4.53
CA ILE A 77 29.63 7.76 3.19
C ILE A 77 28.41 6.98 2.68
N PRO A 78 27.86 7.33 1.50
CA PRO A 78 26.70 6.65 0.93
C PRO A 78 26.85 5.13 0.83
N VAL A 79 25.88 4.41 1.38
CA VAL A 79 25.81 2.93 1.35
C VAL A 79 25.03 2.45 0.12
N PRO A 80 25.27 1.22 -0.40
CA PRO A 80 24.52 0.69 -1.53
C PRO A 80 23.03 0.53 -1.22
N VAL A 81 22.17 0.67 -2.24
CA VAL A 81 20.73 0.35 -2.12
C VAL A 81 20.41 -1.10 -2.52
N ARG A 82 21.38 -1.82 -3.11
CA ARG A 82 21.20 -3.18 -3.62
C ARG A 82 20.82 -4.16 -2.50
N PRO A 83 19.58 -4.67 -2.47
CA PRO A 83 19.07 -5.42 -1.33
C PRO A 83 19.12 -6.93 -1.54
N TYR A 84 18.78 -7.70 -0.49
CA TYR A 84 18.65 -9.16 -0.52
C TYR A 84 17.18 -9.55 -0.38
N CYS A 85 16.75 -10.63 -1.01
CA CYS A 85 15.38 -11.12 -0.87
C CYS A 85 15.11 -11.53 0.58
N ILE A 86 13.96 -11.12 1.11
CA ILE A 86 13.49 -11.50 2.44
C ILE A 86 12.08 -12.08 2.44
N ASP A 87 11.28 -11.81 1.39
CA ASP A 87 9.94 -12.36 1.25
C ASP A 87 9.47 -12.26 -0.22
N TYR A 88 8.37 -12.93 -0.56
CA TYR A 88 7.70 -12.82 -1.84
C TYR A 88 6.24 -13.34 -1.80
N SER A 89 5.42 -12.85 -2.73
CA SER A 89 4.11 -13.41 -3.05
C SER A 89 3.86 -13.30 -4.55
N ALA A 90 3.68 -14.44 -5.20
CA ALA A 90 3.33 -14.49 -6.62
C ALA A 90 1.93 -13.92 -6.87
N VAL A 91 0.98 -14.20 -5.97
CA VAL A 91 -0.42 -13.75 -6.05
C VAL A 91 -0.51 -12.23 -5.93
N MET A 92 0.15 -11.63 -4.92
CA MET A 92 0.22 -10.16 -4.81
C MET A 92 1.15 -9.52 -5.85
N SER A 93 1.91 -10.31 -6.61
CA SER A 93 2.96 -9.85 -7.51
C SER A 93 4.01 -8.99 -6.79
N ILE A 94 4.48 -9.43 -5.61
CA ILE A 94 5.48 -8.73 -4.79
C ILE A 94 6.72 -9.58 -4.52
N SER A 95 7.86 -8.91 -4.52
CA SER A 95 9.13 -9.36 -3.95
C SER A 95 9.54 -8.36 -2.90
N VAL A 96 9.84 -8.83 -1.70
CA VAL A 96 10.29 -7.97 -0.61
C VAL A 96 11.79 -8.16 -0.43
N THR A 97 12.49 -7.05 -0.35
CA THR A 97 13.94 -7.05 -0.24
C THR A 97 14.38 -6.15 0.91
N GLN A 98 15.46 -6.51 1.58
CA GLN A 98 16.04 -5.71 2.66
C GLN A 98 17.56 -5.70 2.59
N ARG A 99 18.15 -4.61 3.07
CA ARG A 99 19.58 -4.46 3.31
C ARG A 99 19.82 -3.76 4.64
N THR A 100 20.85 -4.17 5.36
CA THR A 100 21.36 -3.46 6.52
C THR A 100 22.83 -3.12 6.33
N ASP A 101 23.22 -1.90 6.70
CA ASP A 101 24.61 -1.47 6.69
C ASP A 101 24.93 -0.72 8.00
N ILE A 102 26.04 -1.07 8.64
CA ILE A 102 26.53 -0.36 9.83
C ILE A 102 27.42 0.78 9.37
N VAL A 103 27.13 1.99 9.83
CA VAL A 103 27.93 3.20 9.58
C VAL A 103 28.33 3.83 10.90
N ASN A 104 29.55 4.37 10.94
CA ASN A 104 30.09 5.05 12.10
C ASN A 104 30.10 6.55 11.83
N LEU A 105 29.44 7.32 12.69
CA LEU A 105 29.20 8.74 12.51
C LEU A 105 29.66 9.52 13.74
N THR A 106 30.02 10.78 13.55
CA THR A 106 30.30 11.69 14.67
C THR A 106 29.03 11.95 15.47
N SER A 107 29.14 11.96 16.80
CA SER A 107 28.06 12.37 17.71
C SER A 107 27.55 13.77 17.35
N GLY A 108 26.23 13.97 17.44
CA GLY A 108 25.58 15.22 17.01
C GLY A 108 25.34 15.35 15.52
N ALA A 109 25.62 14.32 14.71
CA ALA A 109 25.30 14.34 13.29
C ALA A 109 23.79 14.51 13.06
N TYR A 110 23.43 15.32 12.06
CA TYR A 110 22.05 15.58 11.67
C TYR A 110 21.97 15.77 10.17
N PHE A 111 21.33 14.85 9.45
CA PHE A 111 21.25 14.88 7.99
C PHE A 111 20.11 14.03 7.46
N LYS A 112 19.75 14.25 6.18
CA LYS A 112 18.72 13.47 5.50
C LYS A 112 19.32 12.65 4.38
N VAL A 113 18.91 11.39 4.29
CA VAL A 113 19.31 10.48 3.23
C VAL A 113 18.09 10.04 2.43
N ALA A 114 18.25 9.84 1.12
CA ALA A 114 17.15 9.40 0.29
C ALA A 114 17.57 8.41 -0.79
N PHE A 115 16.68 7.46 -1.08
CA PHE A 115 16.74 6.65 -2.29
C PHE A 115 15.74 7.19 -3.32
N VAL A 116 16.27 7.72 -4.42
CA VAL A 116 15.51 8.38 -5.49
C VAL A 116 15.71 7.61 -6.79
N SER A 117 14.62 7.23 -7.44
CA SER A 117 14.67 6.53 -8.73
C SER A 117 13.29 6.59 -9.42
N SER A 118 13.14 5.82 -10.50
CA SER A 118 11.91 5.68 -11.29
C SER A 118 11.82 4.29 -11.94
N ALA A 119 10.65 3.77 -12.30
CA ALA A 119 9.33 4.38 -12.14
C ALA A 119 8.35 3.52 -11.32
N TRP A 120 7.45 4.20 -10.60
CA TRP A 120 6.20 3.58 -10.20
C TRP A 120 5.48 3.01 -11.43
N ARG A 121 4.55 2.07 -11.19
CA ARG A 121 3.54 1.74 -12.20
C ARG A 121 2.68 2.94 -12.58
N THR A 122 1.94 2.82 -13.67
CA THR A 122 0.96 3.84 -14.07
C THR A 122 0.01 4.08 -12.91
N LEU A 123 0.06 5.30 -12.37
CA LEU A 123 -0.79 5.76 -11.28
C LEU A 123 -1.98 6.52 -11.84
N SER A 124 -3.09 6.44 -11.12
CA SER A 124 -4.28 7.26 -11.33
C SER A 124 -4.16 8.51 -10.48
N LEU A 125 -3.78 9.64 -11.08
CA LEU A 125 -3.68 10.91 -10.34
C LEU A 125 -4.90 11.80 -10.65
N PRO A 126 -5.42 12.57 -9.68
CA PRO A 126 -6.54 13.48 -9.89
C PRO A 126 -6.34 14.47 -11.05
N ASN A 127 -5.11 14.88 -11.32
CA ASN A 127 -4.76 15.89 -12.34
C ASN A 127 -4.33 15.28 -13.69
N GLY A 128 -4.69 14.02 -13.95
CA GLY A 128 -4.33 13.28 -15.16
C GLY A 128 -3.14 12.34 -14.95
N ASN A 129 -2.86 11.48 -15.93
CA ASN A 129 -1.85 10.42 -15.82
C ASN A 129 -0.63 10.73 -16.71
N PRO A 130 0.39 11.49 -16.25
CA PRO A 130 1.64 11.62 -16.99
C PRO A 130 2.37 10.27 -17.03
N PRO A 131 3.21 10.01 -18.05
CA PRO A 131 4.02 8.80 -18.07
C PRO A 131 5.01 8.78 -16.90
N THR A 132 5.15 7.59 -16.29
CA THR A 132 6.17 7.15 -15.31
C THR A 132 6.55 8.16 -14.22
N LYS A 133 6.06 7.95 -13.01
CA LYS A 133 6.32 8.79 -11.83
C LYS A 133 7.51 8.27 -11.04
N GLY A 134 8.38 9.17 -10.59
CA GLY A 134 9.49 8.85 -9.70
C GLY A 134 9.06 8.66 -8.26
N TRP A 135 9.94 8.06 -7.46
CA TRP A 135 9.84 8.02 -6.00
C TRP A 135 11.08 8.64 -5.38
N SER A 136 10.91 9.10 -4.14
CA SER A 136 12.01 9.44 -3.26
C SER A 136 11.65 8.98 -1.86
N ILE A 137 12.46 8.13 -1.23
CA ILE A 137 12.21 7.61 0.12
C ILE A 137 13.24 8.23 1.04
N LEU A 138 12.84 9.25 1.79
CA LEU A 138 13.73 10.01 2.66
C LEU A 138 13.62 9.61 4.12
N CYS A 139 14.76 9.36 4.74
CA CYS A 139 14.91 9.15 6.17
C CYS A 139 15.75 10.29 6.77
N THR A 140 15.33 10.79 7.93
CA THR A 140 16.11 11.78 8.70
C THR A 140 16.93 11.06 9.76
N ILE A 141 18.26 11.21 9.71
CA ILE A 141 19.19 10.69 10.71
C ILE A 141 19.54 11.82 11.68
N ASP A 142 19.16 11.66 12.94
CA ASP A 142 19.46 12.58 14.03
C ASP A 142 20.17 11.86 15.18
N LEU A 143 21.45 12.20 15.37
CA LEU A 143 22.31 11.69 16.44
C LEU A 143 22.64 12.78 17.46
N ARG A 144 21.84 13.84 17.53
CA ARG A 144 21.92 14.82 18.61
C ARG A 144 21.29 14.21 19.87
N THR A 145 21.92 14.48 21.00
CA THR A 145 21.41 14.03 22.29
C THR A 145 20.09 14.73 22.58
N ARG A 146 19.08 13.96 23.00
CA ARG A 146 17.78 14.48 23.38
C ARG A 146 17.90 15.34 24.64
N SER A 147 17.16 16.44 24.66
CA SER A 147 17.17 17.38 25.78
C SER A 147 16.42 16.88 27.01
N ASP A 148 15.47 15.97 26.85
CA ASP A 148 14.60 15.43 27.89
C ASP A 148 15.24 14.25 28.65
N THR A 149 15.85 13.31 27.93
CA THR A 149 16.41 12.08 28.50
C THR A 149 17.94 12.10 28.62
N GLY A 150 18.62 13.02 27.93
CA GLY A 150 20.08 13.02 27.82
C GLY A 150 20.65 11.82 27.03
N LYS A 151 19.80 11.08 26.31
CA LYS A 151 20.16 9.91 25.49
C LYS A 151 19.98 10.21 24.01
N LEU A 152 20.50 9.33 23.15
CA LEU A 152 20.18 9.35 21.72
C LEU A 152 18.78 8.79 21.50
N ASN A 153 18.15 9.21 20.41
CA ASN A 153 16.84 8.73 20.00
C ASN A 153 16.91 7.41 19.21
N THR A 154 15.92 6.55 19.41
CA THR A 154 15.65 5.34 18.63
C THR A 154 14.40 5.58 17.79
N PRO A 155 14.55 5.81 16.47
CA PRO A 155 13.40 6.07 15.59
C PRO A 155 12.34 4.95 15.65
N PRO A 156 11.07 5.27 15.37
CA PRO A 156 10.02 4.28 15.30
C PRO A 156 10.27 3.34 14.12
N VAL A 157 9.89 2.08 14.29
CA VAL A 157 9.82 1.10 13.20
C VAL A 157 8.42 1.13 12.63
N ALA A 158 8.31 1.37 11.34
CA ALA A 158 7.04 1.35 10.61
C ALA A 158 7.22 0.60 9.29
N ASN A 159 6.31 -0.33 9.01
CA ASN A 159 6.38 -1.15 7.80
C ASN A 159 4.99 -1.61 7.37
N MET A 160 4.65 -1.49 6.09
CA MET A 160 3.30 -1.82 5.61
C MET A 160 3.40 -2.63 4.34
N ILE A 161 2.58 -3.68 4.22
CA ILE A 161 2.56 -4.49 3.02
C ILE A 161 1.99 -3.68 1.87
N SER A 162 2.53 -3.89 0.68
CA SER A 162 2.12 -3.22 -0.53
C SER A 162 2.11 -4.24 -1.67
N PRO A 163 1.10 -4.22 -2.56
CA PRO A 163 -0.02 -3.28 -2.58
C PRO A 163 -1.17 -3.69 -1.66
N ILE A 164 -1.91 -2.70 -1.16
CA ILE A 164 -3.21 -2.92 -0.50
C ILE A 164 -4.32 -2.83 -1.54
N ALA A 165 -5.21 -3.82 -1.58
CA ALA A 165 -6.37 -3.84 -2.44
C ALA A 165 -7.60 -3.28 -1.71
N ILE A 166 -8.28 -2.31 -2.30
CA ILE A 166 -9.49 -1.69 -1.76
C ILE A 166 -10.66 -1.77 -2.75
N PRO A 167 -11.90 -1.97 -2.29
CA PRO A 167 -13.05 -2.01 -3.19
C PRO A 167 -13.37 -0.63 -3.75
N VAL A 168 -13.81 -0.58 -5.01
CA VAL A 168 -14.25 0.67 -5.65
C VAL A 168 -15.43 1.30 -4.90
N GLY A 169 -15.36 2.62 -4.69
CA GLY A 169 -16.45 3.43 -4.12
C GLY A 169 -16.67 3.26 -2.62
N ILE A 170 -15.91 2.40 -1.93
CA ILE A 170 -16.04 2.17 -0.49
C ILE A 170 -14.81 2.73 0.23
N GLN A 171 -15.03 3.59 1.23
CA GLN A 171 -13.94 4.11 2.05
C GLN A 171 -13.33 3.00 2.89
N GLN A 172 -12.01 2.85 2.81
CA GLN A 172 -11.24 1.94 3.65
C GLN A 172 -10.48 2.71 4.72
N SER A 173 -10.29 2.07 5.86
CA SER A 173 -9.49 2.55 6.99
C SER A 173 -8.27 1.66 7.13
N LEU A 174 -7.10 2.19 6.78
CA LEU A 174 -5.85 1.45 6.73
C LEU A 174 -4.91 1.95 7.83
N PHE A 175 -4.68 1.11 8.83
CA PHE A 175 -3.76 1.39 9.93
C PHE A 175 -2.32 1.07 9.52
N ILE A 176 -1.41 2.02 9.70
CA ILE A 176 0.02 1.82 9.46
C ILE A 176 0.64 1.38 10.79
N PRO A 177 1.17 0.16 10.89
CA PRO A 177 1.74 -0.35 12.13
C PRO A 177 3.04 0.38 12.46
N THR A 178 3.14 0.85 13.70
CA THR A 178 4.30 1.57 14.24
C THR A 178 4.70 1.02 15.60
N ILE A 179 6.00 0.89 15.85
CA ILE A 179 6.54 0.55 17.18
C ILE A 179 7.64 1.53 17.50
N ASP A 180 7.53 2.18 18.65
CA ASP A 180 8.58 3.04 19.20
C ASP A 180 9.23 2.37 20.40
N SER A 181 10.57 2.35 20.45
CA SER A 181 11.30 1.65 21.52
C SER A 181 11.64 2.55 22.71
N ASP A 182 11.56 3.86 22.54
CA ASP A 182 11.79 4.86 23.59
C ASP A 182 10.49 5.31 24.28
N ASN A 183 9.35 4.78 23.81
CA ASN A 183 8.00 5.10 24.27
C ASN A 183 7.62 6.57 24.02
N ASP A 184 8.08 7.10 22.89
CA ASP A 184 7.74 8.43 22.40
C ASP A 184 6.34 8.49 21.79
N VAL A 185 5.80 9.70 21.68
CA VAL A 185 4.53 9.94 20.99
C VAL A 185 4.76 9.84 19.49
N VAL A 186 4.23 8.80 18.86
CA VAL A 186 4.29 8.62 17.40
C VAL A 186 3.12 9.34 16.73
N ARG A 187 3.42 10.09 15.68
CA ARG A 187 2.43 10.68 14.78
C ARG A 187 2.87 10.52 13.34
N CYS A 188 1.92 10.57 12.42
CA CYS A 188 2.21 10.57 11.00
C CYS A 188 1.74 11.85 10.30
N ARG A 189 2.36 12.12 9.16
CA ARG A 189 1.90 13.11 8.19
C ARG A 189 2.15 12.61 6.78
N PHE A 190 1.44 13.18 5.81
CA PHE A 190 1.83 12.98 4.42
C PHE A 190 3.22 13.57 4.17
N ALA A 191 3.99 12.88 3.31
CA ALA A 191 5.20 13.43 2.73
C ALA A 191 4.85 14.69 1.92
N ASN A 192 5.63 15.76 2.08
CA ASN A 192 5.25 17.07 1.53
C ASN A 192 6.39 17.80 0.80
N THR A 193 7.57 17.19 0.70
CA THR A 193 8.70 17.72 -0.08
C THR A 193 9.07 16.78 -1.21
N THR A 194 9.64 17.31 -2.29
CA THR A 194 10.12 16.50 -3.42
C THR A 194 11.17 15.46 -2.98
N ASP A 195 11.93 15.74 -1.92
CA ASP A 195 12.88 14.78 -1.36
C ASP A 195 12.17 13.65 -0.58
N GLU A 196 10.95 13.84 -0.08
CA GLU A 196 10.20 12.80 0.66
C GLU A 196 9.27 11.96 -0.22
N CYS A 197 8.88 12.45 -1.40
CA CYS A 197 7.86 11.80 -2.23
C CYS A 197 8.05 11.98 -3.74
N SER A 198 9.04 12.76 -4.20
CA SER A 198 9.27 13.03 -5.62
C SER A 198 7.98 13.47 -6.33
N ASP A 199 7.45 12.65 -7.25
CA ASP A 199 6.26 12.96 -8.02
C ASP A 199 4.93 12.54 -7.36
N VAL A 200 4.97 11.85 -6.22
CA VAL A 200 3.79 11.25 -5.57
C VAL A 200 3.40 11.94 -4.27
N CYS A 201 3.71 13.23 -4.14
CA CYS A 201 3.40 14.03 -2.96
C CYS A 201 1.89 14.30 -2.77
N PRO A 202 1.29 13.82 -1.66
CA PRO A 202 -0.10 14.14 -1.33
C PRO A 202 -0.28 15.64 -0.97
N PRO A 203 -1.51 16.17 -1.02
CA PRO A 203 -2.75 15.48 -1.39
C PRO A 203 -2.93 15.30 -2.90
N SER A 204 -2.11 15.96 -3.72
CA SER A 204 -2.29 16.03 -5.17
C SER A 204 -2.10 14.70 -5.91
N SER A 205 -1.41 13.75 -5.28
CA SER A 205 -1.17 12.41 -5.80
C SER A 205 -2.23 11.36 -5.41
N LEU A 206 -3.17 11.72 -4.54
CA LEU A 206 -4.18 10.82 -3.97
C LEU A 206 -5.61 11.29 -4.30
N PRO A 207 -6.63 10.41 -4.22
CA PRO A 207 -8.02 10.80 -4.40
C PRO A 207 -8.44 11.96 -3.48
N ASN A 208 -9.36 12.79 -3.96
CA ASN A 208 -9.97 13.84 -3.14
C ASN A 208 -10.60 13.22 -1.88
N ASN A 209 -10.55 13.95 -0.76
CA ASN A 209 -11.02 13.52 0.56
C ASN A 209 -10.24 12.35 1.17
N THR A 210 -9.05 12.02 0.66
CA THR A 210 -8.13 11.14 1.39
C THR A 210 -7.66 11.87 2.66
N ILE A 211 -7.80 11.22 3.82
CA ILE A 211 -7.49 11.79 5.13
C ILE A 211 -6.46 10.89 5.81
N LEU A 212 -5.45 11.48 6.45
CA LEU A 212 -4.54 10.78 7.33
C LEU A 212 -4.75 11.27 8.76
N ILE A 213 -5.19 10.38 9.64
CA ILE A 213 -5.36 10.65 11.06
C ILE A 213 -3.98 10.60 11.70
N SER A 214 -3.44 11.79 12.02
CA SER A 214 -2.06 11.95 12.45
C SER A 214 -1.72 11.21 13.76
N SER A 215 -2.67 11.11 14.70
CA SER A 215 -2.44 10.58 16.05
C SER A 215 -2.28 9.07 16.15
N ASN A 216 -2.77 8.32 15.17
CA ASN A 216 -2.75 6.85 15.19
C ASN A 216 -2.40 6.24 13.83
N CYS A 217 -1.82 7.02 12.93
CA CYS A 217 -1.36 6.53 11.63
C CYS A 217 -2.40 5.80 10.78
N THR A 218 -3.66 6.26 10.84
CA THR A 218 -4.76 5.67 10.06
C THR A 218 -5.06 6.48 8.79
N LEU A 219 -4.92 5.84 7.63
CA LEU A 219 -5.26 6.39 6.33
C LEU A 219 -6.70 6.04 5.96
N LEU A 220 -7.53 7.05 5.72
CA LEU A 220 -8.86 6.91 5.15
C LEU A 220 -8.81 7.23 3.66
N ILE A 221 -9.14 6.26 2.81
CA ILE A 221 -9.05 6.40 1.35
C ILE A 221 -10.21 5.69 0.65
N THR A 222 -10.71 6.29 -0.43
CA THR A 222 -11.76 5.71 -1.27
C THR A 222 -11.25 5.61 -2.71
N GLY A 223 -11.31 4.41 -3.28
CA GLY A 223 -10.96 4.19 -4.68
C GLY A 223 -12.05 4.69 -5.62
N ALA A 224 -11.69 5.51 -6.62
CA ALA A 224 -12.68 6.11 -7.51
C ALA A 224 -13.11 5.18 -8.65
N LYS A 225 -12.18 4.42 -9.24
CA LYS A 225 -12.45 3.54 -10.38
C LYS A 225 -11.69 2.23 -10.24
N VAL A 226 -12.30 1.15 -10.74
CA VAL A 226 -11.66 -0.16 -10.83
C VAL A 226 -10.37 -0.07 -11.64
N ASN A 227 -9.33 -0.77 -11.19
CA ASN A 227 -7.95 -0.75 -11.69
C ASN A 227 -7.20 0.57 -11.51
N ASP A 228 -7.73 1.51 -10.73
CA ASP A 228 -6.93 2.66 -10.31
C ASP A 228 -5.80 2.21 -9.39
N TRP A 229 -4.65 2.87 -9.54
CA TRP A 229 -3.48 2.68 -8.69
C TRP A 229 -3.06 4.01 -8.07
N TYR A 230 -2.94 4.05 -6.74
CA TYR A 230 -2.47 5.24 -6.02
C TYR A 230 -1.18 4.92 -5.29
N ALA A 231 -0.23 5.86 -5.29
CA ALA A 231 0.97 5.78 -4.46
C ALA A 231 0.81 6.68 -3.26
N VAL A 232 0.91 6.10 -2.06
CA VAL A 232 0.82 6.81 -0.79
C VAL A 232 2.23 7.00 -0.25
N ALA A 233 2.56 8.22 0.15
CA ALA A 233 3.83 8.56 0.78
C ALA A 233 3.60 9.28 2.11
N ILE A 234 4.08 8.69 3.20
CA ILE A 234 3.85 9.12 4.59
C ILE A 234 5.20 9.18 5.31
N GLN A 235 5.32 10.14 6.24
CA GLN A 235 6.40 10.21 7.21
C GLN A 235 5.84 9.86 8.59
N ILE A 236 6.49 8.91 9.26
CA ILE A 236 6.22 8.51 10.64
C ILE A 236 7.26 9.19 11.52
N GLU A 237 6.78 9.96 12.50
CA GLU A 237 7.60 10.85 13.30
C GLU A 237 7.30 10.61 14.78
N ASP A 238 8.36 10.57 15.58
CA ASP A 238 8.31 10.45 17.03
C ASP A 238 8.58 11.81 17.70
N PHE A 239 8.00 11.97 18.90
CA PHE A 239 8.01 13.22 19.62
C PHE A 239 8.13 12.96 21.12
N THR A 240 8.91 13.81 21.80
CA THR A 240 9.10 13.74 23.26
C THR A 240 7.80 13.87 24.07
N SER A 241 6.76 14.47 23.49
CA SER A 241 5.43 14.60 24.10
C SER A 241 4.38 15.01 23.06
N SER A 242 3.11 14.87 23.40
CA SER A 242 1.97 15.24 22.54
C SER A 242 1.96 16.72 22.12
N ASN A 243 2.61 17.59 22.91
CA ASN A 243 2.69 19.03 22.64
C ASN A 243 3.94 19.43 21.85
N SER A 244 4.90 18.53 21.65
CA SER A 244 6.10 18.83 20.86
C SER A 244 5.71 19.10 19.39
N THR A 245 6.34 20.08 18.77
CA THR A 245 6.16 20.40 17.35
C THR A 245 7.36 19.99 16.50
N THR A 246 8.47 19.61 17.13
CA THR A 246 9.70 19.20 16.46
C THR A 246 9.87 17.68 16.62
N PRO A 247 9.90 16.92 15.51
CA PRO A 247 10.10 15.48 15.57
C PRO A 247 11.54 15.14 15.95
N LEU A 248 11.73 14.03 16.66
CA LEU A 248 13.06 13.51 17.00
C LEU A 248 13.67 12.76 15.81
N SER A 249 12.82 12.10 15.03
CA SER A 249 13.17 11.37 13.81
C SER A 249 12.00 11.35 12.83
N SER A 250 12.27 10.89 11.60
CA SER A 250 11.26 10.84 10.52
C SER A 250 11.58 9.65 9.61
N VAL A 251 10.68 8.67 9.60
CA VAL A 251 10.80 7.38 8.90
C VAL A 251 9.75 7.32 7.77
N PRO A 252 10.17 7.15 6.51
CA PRO A 252 9.27 7.12 5.37
C PRO A 252 8.54 5.77 5.27
N VAL A 253 7.25 5.80 4.95
CA VAL A 253 6.50 4.63 4.49
C VAL A 253 5.87 4.99 3.15
N GLN A 254 6.21 4.22 2.12
CA GLN A 254 5.58 4.31 0.80
C GLN A 254 4.94 2.99 0.42
N LEU A 255 3.73 3.04 -0.13
CA LEU A 255 2.95 1.88 -0.54
C LEU A 255 2.03 2.20 -1.72
N LEU A 256 1.51 1.15 -2.35
CA LEU A 256 0.54 1.21 -3.42
C LEU A 256 -0.85 0.79 -2.93
N ILE A 257 -1.86 1.47 -3.44
CA ILE A 257 -3.27 1.09 -3.33
C ILE A 257 -3.74 0.64 -4.72
N ASN A 258 -4.40 -0.51 -4.80
CA ASN A 258 -5.08 -1.01 -6.00
C ASN A 258 -6.58 -1.03 -5.75
N VAL A 259 -7.36 -0.49 -6.68
CA VAL A 259 -8.82 -0.50 -6.59
C VAL A 259 -9.40 -1.69 -7.36
N TYR A 260 -10.07 -2.62 -6.67
CA TYR A 260 -10.72 -3.77 -7.31
C TYR A 260 -12.23 -3.56 -7.49
N ALA A 261 -12.84 -4.36 -8.37
CA ALA A 261 -14.28 -4.33 -8.62
C ALA A 261 -15.06 -4.83 -7.41
N SER A 262 -16.34 -4.45 -7.29
CA SER A 262 -17.19 -5.01 -6.24
C SER A 262 -17.22 -6.54 -6.34
N PRO A 263 -16.80 -7.28 -5.29
CA PRO A 263 -16.73 -8.72 -5.31
C PRO A 263 -18.14 -9.32 -5.15
N ASN A 264 -18.31 -10.59 -5.55
CA ASN A 264 -19.59 -11.28 -5.34
C ASN A 264 -19.82 -11.58 -3.86
N CYS A 265 -18.74 -11.76 -3.10
CA CYS A 265 -18.76 -11.87 -1.65
C CYS A 265 -18.02 -10.67 -1.05
N THR A 266 -18.71 -9.86 -0.25
CA THR A 266 -18.14 -8.67 0.38
C THR A 266 -17.47 -8.96 1.72
N ILE A 267 -17.55 -10.20 2.21
CA ILE A 267 -16.94 -10.60 3.48
C ILE A 267 -15.45 -10.81 3.25
N VAL A 268 -14.62 -10.01 3.91
CA VAL A 268 -13.15 -10.17 3.84
C VAL A 268 -12.70 -11.43 4.59
N PRO A 269 -11.61 -12.10 4.16
CA PRO A 269 -11.03 -13.19 4.92
C PRO A 269 -10.65 -12.76 6.34
N ARG A 270 -10.84 -13.63 7.33
CA ARG A 270 -10.37 -13.39 8.70
C ARG A 270 -9.00 -14.02 8.89
N LEU A 271 -8.01 -13.18 9.20
CA LEU A 271 -6.61 -13.57 9.36
C LEU A 271 -6.19 -13.48 10.84
N TYR A 272 -5.47 -14.49 11.32
CA TYR A 272 -4.96 -14.52 12.69
C TYR A 272 -3.74 -15.45 12.84
N GLY A 273 -2.91 -15.19 13.86
CA GLY A 273 -1.79 -16.06 14.26
C GLY A 273 -2.20 -17.18 15.22
N SER A 274 -1.24 -18.02 15.61
CA SER A 274 -1.48 -19.25 16.41
C SER A 274 -2.21 -19.03 17.74
N ASN A 275 -2.11 -17.83 18.32
CA ASN A 275 -2.73 -17.50 19.62
C ASN A 275 -4.06 -16.73 19.47
N ASN A 276 -4.61 -16.57 18.26
CA ASN A 276 -5.81 -15.76 17.97
C ASN A 276 -5.77 -14.30 18.48
N GLN A 277 -4.59 -13.82 18.88
CA GLN A 277 -4.39 -12.49 19.42
C GLN A 277 -3.75 -11.60 18.36
N THR A 278 -4.36 -10.43 18.13
CA THR A 278 -3.81 -9.32 17.34
C THR A 278 -2.82 -8.53 18.17
N GLY A 279 -1.70 -8.15 17.57
CA GLY A 279 -0.72 -7.27 18.24
C GLY A 279 0.14 -7.93 19.31
N THR A 280 0.30 -9.26 19.30
CA THR A 280 1.23 -9.90 20.23
C THR A 280 2.67 -9.49 19.92
N CYS A 281 3.41 -9.18 20.97
CA CYS A 281 4.84 -9.06 20.92
C CYS A 281 5.47 -10.27 21.63
N GLU A 282 6.44 -10.91 20.97
CA GLU A 282 7.13 -12.08 21.51
C GLU A 282 8.63 -11.87 21.64
N SER A 283 9.22 -12.32 22.74
CA SER A 283 10.67 -12.28 22.96
C SER A 283 11.32 -13.53 22.39
N ILE A 284 12.29 -13.36 21.48
CA ILE A 284 12.96 -14.47 20.78
C ILE A 284 14.46 -14.42 21.02
N GLN A 285 15.10 -15.58 21.14
CA GLN A 285 16.55 -15.69 21.34
C GLN A 285 17.30 -15.92 20.02
N VAL A 286 18.44 -15.26 19.88
CA VAL A 286 19.37 -15.50 18.76
C VAL A 286 19.79 -16.97 18.72
N GLY A 287 19.77 -17.57 17.52
CA GLY A 287 20.16 -18.96 17.29
C GLY A 287 19.10 -20.00 17.64
N GLN A 288 17.96 -19.60 18.22
CA GLN A 288 16.83 -20.49 18.49
C GLN A 288 15.84 -20.46 17.33
N SER A 289 15.53 -21.63 16.78
CA SER A 289 14.49 -21.74 15.74
C SER A 289 13.11 -21.50 16.36
N HIS A 290 12.34 -20.64 15.69
CA HIS A 290 10.98 -20.28 16.05
C HIS A 290 10.04 -20.57 14.86
N SER A 291 8.81 -20.97 15.17
CA SER A 291 7.79 -21.32 14.17
C SER A 291 6.52 -20.54 14.43
N ILE A 292 6.00 -19.91 13.38
CA ILE A 292 4.77 -19.12 13.43
C ILE A 292 3.78 -19.78 12.46
N ILE A 293 2.55 -20.02 12.90
CA ILE A 293 1.47 -20.48 12.02
C ILE A 293 0.45 -19.36 11.89
N LEU A 294 0.15 -18.99 10.65
CA LEU A 294 -0.87 -18.03 10.28
C LEU A 294 -2.05 -18.77 9.67
N TYR A 295 -3.25 -18.38 10.06
CA TYR A 295 -4.51 -18.97 9.62
C TYR A 295 -5.38 -17.93 8.92
N ALA A 296 -6.04 -18.36 7.84
CA ALA A 296 -7.04 -17.57 7.15
C ALA A 296 -8.36 -18.35 7.07
N GLU A 297 -9.43 -17.77 7.62
CA GLU A 297 -10.80 -18.26 7.50
C GLU A 297 -11.52 -17.56 6.35
N ASN A 298 -12.11 -18.37 5.47
CA ASN A 298 -12.87 -17.95 4.32
C ASN A 298 -14.37 -18.17 4.55
N TYR A 299 -15.11 -17.07 4.67
CA TYR A 299 -16.57 -17.08 4.84
C TYR A 299 -17.34 -16.99 3.50
N CYS A 300 -16.62 -16.99 2.37
CA CYS A 300 -17.16 -16.88 1.03
C CYS A 300 -17.16 -18.22 0.27
N SER A 301 -17.01 -19.36 0.96
CA SER A 301 -16.94 -20.69 0.33
C SER A 301 -18.18 -21.04 -0.51
N ASN A 302 -19.37 -20.56 -0.12
CA ASN A 302 -20.62 -20.72 -0.88
C ASN A 302 -20.61 -20.01 -2.24
N TYR A 303 -19.67 -19.09 -2.48
CA TYR A 303 -19.48 -18.38 -3.74
C TYR A 303 -18.36 -18.99 -4.59
N SER A 304 -17.88 -20.20 -4.25
CA SER A 304 -16.72 -20.85 -4.88
C SER A 304 -15.43 -20.01 -4.82
N VAL A 305 -15.34 -19.12 -3.83
CA VAL A 305 -14.15 -18.30 -3.56
C VAL A 305 -13.20 -19.11 -2.68
N ILE A 306 -11.91 -19.05 -2.97
CA ILE A 306 -10.85 -19.72 -2.20
C ILE A 306 -9.78 -18.72 -1.76
N ILE A 307 -9.05 -19.02 -0.68
CA ILE A 307 -7.85 -18.25 -0.32
C ILE A 307 -6.72 -18.71 -1.23
N GLU A 308 -6.11 -17.76 -1.94
CA GLU A 308 -5.01 -18.02 -2.87
C GLU A 308 -3.64 -17.86 -2.20
N ASP A 309 -3.52 -16.94 -1.25
CA ASP A 309 -2.27 -16.72 -0.52
C ASP A 309 -2.52 -16.14 0.88
N ILE A 310 -1.59 -16.44 1.78
CA ILE A 310 -1.36 -15.69 3.02
C ILE A 310 -0.01 -15.01 2.83
N ALA A 311 -0.07 -13.81 2.26
CA ALA A 311 1.10 -13.05 1.92
C ALA A 311 1.69 -12.37 3.15
N THR A 312 3.00 -12.23 3.16
CA THR A 312 3.77 -11.75 4.29
C THR A 312 4.70 -10.62 3.87
N LEU A 313 4.96 -9.73 4.82
CA LEU A 313 6.04 -8.77 4.83
C LEU A 313 6.91 -9.12 6.02
N SER A 314 7.87 -10.00 5.77
CA SER A 314 8.76 -10.54 6.81
C SER A 314 10.04 -9.71 6.98
N PHE A 315 11.02 -10.30 7.66
CA PHE A 315 12.38 -9.81 7.86
C PHE A 315 13.37 -10.92 7.42
N PRO A 316 14.70 -10.69 7.41
CA PRO A 316 15.64 -11.62 6.79
C PRO A 316 15.56 -13.06 7.34
N ILE A 317 15.70 -14.04 6.43
CA ILE A 317 15.85 -15.47 6.73
C ILE A 317 14.55 -16.10 7.31
N VAL A 318 13.40 -15.47 7.13
CA VAL A 318 12.09 -16.12 7.37
C VAL A 318 11.73 -16.95 6.15
N ILE A 319 11.40 -18.22 6.36
CA ILE A 319 10.99 -19.13 5.28
C ILE A 319 9.52 -19.47 5.41
N LYS A 320 8.76 -19.15 4.36
CA LYS A 320 7.33 -19.42 4.24
C LYS A 320 7.09 -20.75 3.52
N SER A 321 6.22 -21.58 4.08
CA SER A 321 5.73 -22.81 3.44
C SER A 321 4.65 -22.52 2.40
N ASN A 322 4.29 -23.52 1.60
CA ASN A 322 3.13 -23.41 0.73
C ASN A 322 1.85 -23.29 1.55
N ILE A 323 0.85 -22.60 1.01
CA ILE A 323 -0.48 -22.56 1.61
C ILE A 323 -1.08 -23.97 1.68
N ILE A 324 -1.68 -24.29 2.81
CA ILE A 324 -2.37 -25.56 3.08
C ILE A 324 -3.84 -25.24 3.32
N GLN A 325 -4.72 -25.93 2.60
CA GLN A 325 -6.14 -25.93 2.90
C GLN A 325 -6.43 -27.01 3.94
N ASN A 326 -6.71 -26.61 5.19
CA ASN A 326 -6.99 -27.53 6.30
C ASN A 326 -8.43 -28.05 6.24
N THR A 327 -9.37 -27.19 5.89
CA THR A 327 -10.79 -27.52 5.71
C THR A 327 -11.37 -26.75 4.51
N SER A 328 -12.67 -26.88 4.23
CA SER A 328 -13.32 -26.10 3.17
C SER A 328 -13.23 -24.58 3.39
N THR A 329 -13.08 -24.12 4.64
CA THR A 329 -13.05 -22.70 5.02
C THR A 329 -11.74 -22.26 5.65
N LEU A 330 -10.87 -23.16 6.10
CA LEU A 330 -9.66 -22.81 6.84
C LEU A 330 -8.39 -23.12 6.04
N TYR A 331 -7.51 -22.13 5.94
CA TYR A 331 -6.21 -22.21 5.29
C TYR A 331 -5.10 -21.83 6.27
N SER A 332 -3.89 -22.33 6.05
CA SER A 332 -2.73 -21.93 6.85
C SER A 332 -1.42 -21.90 6.07
N VAL A 333 -0.50 -21.07 6.54
CA VAL A 333 0.92 -21.11 6.18
C VAL A 333 1.75 -21.19 7.45
N SER A 334 2.91 -21.83 7.36
CA SER A 334 3.91 -21.85 8.42
C SER A 334 5.14 -21.05 8.03
N LEU A 335 5.63 -20.26 8.96
CA LEU A 335 6.87 -19.50 8.85
C LEU A 335 7.89 -20.11 9.80
N THR A 336 9.12 -20.28 9.33
CA THR A 336 10.25 -20.74 10.15
C THR A 336 11.35 -19.69 10.14
N TRP A 337 11.92 -19.42 11.31
CA TRP A 337 12.90 -18.37 11.49
C TRP A 337 13.89 -18.72 12.58
N THR A 338 15.18 -18.50 12.33
CA THR A 338 16.23 -18.58 13.35
C THR A 338 16.99 -17.26 13.36
N PRO A 339 16.81 -16.39 14.37
CA PRO A 339 17.40 -15.07 14.38
C PRO A 339 18.92 -15.11 14.48
N THR A 340 19.59 -14.16 13.85
CA THR A 340 21.03 -13.91 13.97
C THR A 340 21.30 -12.67 14.85
N THR A 341 22.56 -12.47 15.24
CA THR A 341 22.98 -11.30 16.04
C THR A 341 22.67 -9.96 15.36
N ASN A 342 22.63 -9.92 14.03
CA ASN A 342 22.30 -8.70 13.28
C ASN A 342 20.82 -8.32 13.38
N GLN A 343 19.97 -9.24 13.83
CA GLN A 343 18.53 -9.06 13.99
C GLN A 343 18.12 -8.69 15.42
N ILE A 344 19.09 -8.51 16.34
CA ILE A 344 18.82 -8.04 17.72
C ILE A 344 17.99 -6.75 17.71
N GLY A 345 17.00 -6.67 18.59
CA GLY A 345 16.02 -5.59 18.69
C GLY A 345 14.68 -5.94 18.05
N SER A 346 13.85 -4.91 17.82
CA SER A 346 12.47 -5.06 17.35
C SER A 346 12.39 -5.49 15.88
N GLN A 347 11.52 -6.46 15.61
CA GLN A 347 11.16 -6.94 14.29
C GLN A 347 9.63 -6.91 14.16
N ILE A 348 9.12 -6.60 12.97
CA ILE A 348 7.68 -6.62 12.68
C ILE A 348 7.43 -7.54 11.50
N LEU A 349 6.57 -8.53 11.70
CA LEU A 349 5.99 -9.34 10.64
C LEU A 349 4.59 -8.82 10.39
N CYS A 350 4.25 -8.53 9.14
CA CYS A 350 2.87 -8.23 8.77
C CYS A 350 2.36 -9.17 7.69
N THR A 351 1.06 -9.40 7.64
CA THR A 351 0.45 -10.35 6.71
C THR A 351 -0.97 -9.95 6.32
N VAL A 352 -1.37 -10.39 5.13
CA VAL A 352 -2.73 -10.30 4.59
C VAL A 352 -3.09 -11.62 3.93
N ALA A 353 -4.34 -12.04 4.05
CA ALA A 353 -4.91 -13.12 3.25
C ALA A 353 -5.55 -12.54 2.00
N ILE A 354 -5.36 -13.19 0.85
CA ILE A 354 -5.97 -12.79 -0.43
C ILE A 354 -6.77 -13.94 -0.99
N ASP A 355 -7.99 -13.65 -1.42
CA ASP A 355 -8.85 -14.61 -2.09
C ASP A 355 -8.82 -14.53 -3.62
N SER A 356 -9.49 -15.48 -4.27
CA SER A 356 -9.61 -15.57 -5.73
C SER A 356 -10.40 -14.45 -6.40
N GLN A 357 -10.93 -13.49 -5.64
CA GLN A 357 -11.58 -12.26 -6.12
C GLN A 357 -10.74 -11.00 -5.84
N ASN A 358 -9.52 -11.16 -5.34
CA ASN A 358 -8.60 -10.09 -4.88
C ASN A 358 -9.09 -9.36 -3.62
N VAL A 359 -10.02 -9.93 -2.85
CA VAL A 359 -10.39 -9.39 -1.55
C VAL A 359 -9.27 -9.69 -0.57
N GLN A 360 -8.78 -8.64 0.09
CA GLN A 360 -7.76 -8.76 1.13
C GLN A 360 -8.39 -8.72 2.52
N SER A 361 -7.85 -9.49 3.45
CA SER A 361 -8.13 -9.32 4.87
C SER A 361 -7.62 -7.95 5.35
N ASN A 362 -8.09 -7.52 6.52
CA ASN A 362 -7.34 -6.53 7.29
C ASN A 362 -5.91 -7.05 7.52
N GLN A 363 -4.94 -6.13 7.54
CA GLN A 363 -3.56 -6.48 7.82
C GLN A 363 -3.40 -6.92 9.27
N TYR A 364 -2.77 -8.08 9.47
CA TYR A 364 -2.42 -8.61 10.78
C TYR A 364 -0.91 -8.49 10.97
N CYS A 365 -0.46 -7.88 12.06
CA CYS A 365 0.96 -7.72 12.36
C CYS A 365 1.31 -8.28 13.75
N MET A 366 2.49 -8.88 13.83
CA MET A 366 3.11 -9.39 15.05
C MET A 366 4.47 -8.71 15.24
N ALA A 367 4.82 -8.43 16.49
CA ALA A 367 6.12 -7.89 16.84
C ALA A 367 6.99 -8.97 17.50
N PHE A 368 8.30 -8.88 17.29
CA PHE A 368 9.27 -9.73 17.96
C PHE A 368 10.41 -8.89 18.50
N VAL A 369 10.90 -9.22 19.70
CA VAL A 369 12.10 -8.61 20.27
C VAL A 369 13.18 -9.66 20.35
N VAL A 370 14.20 -9.53 19.51
CA VAL A 370 15.32 -10.47 19.43
C VAL A 370 16.40 -10.07 20.44
N SER A 371 16.82 -11.00 21.30
CA SER A 371 17.86 -10.77 22.31
C SER A 371 18.83 -11.95 22.44
N THR A 372 19.95 -11.73 23.12
CA THR A 372 20.96 -12.78 23.39
C THR A 372 20.65 -13.62 24.63
N SER A 373 19.83 -13.12 25.57
CA SER A 373 19.64 -13.72 26.91
C SER A 373 18.18 -13.96 27.32
N GLY A 374 17.19 -13.75 26.44
CA GLY A 374 15.77 -13.98 26.73
C GLY A 374 15.13 -13.04 27.75
N THR A 375 15.88 -12.05 28.25
CA THR A 375 15.44 -11.13 29.32
C THR A 375 14.86 -9.81 28.82
N GLN A 376 14.79 -9.60 27.50
CA GLN A 376 14.21 -8.38 26.93
C GLN A 376 12.70 -8.57 26.77
N THR A 377 11.92 -7.98 27.67
CA THR A 377 10.46 -7.98 27.63
C THR A 377 9.97 -7.01 26.55
N CYS A 378 8.92 -7.40 25.84
CA CYS A 378 8.20 -6.50 24.95
C CYS A 378 7.84 -5.18 25.65
N PRO A 379 8.04 -4.02 25.01
CA PRO A 379 7.49 -2.78 25.52
C PRO A 379 5.98 -2.98 25.67
N GLY A 380 5.46 -2.69 26.87
CA GLY A 380 4.03 -2.83 27.15
C GLY A 380 3.24 -1.94 26.18
N GLU A 381 2.17 -2.50 25.61
CA GLU A 381 1.36 -2.00 24.49
C GLU A 381 2.03 -2.07 23.12
N VAL A 382 1.65 -3.09 22.35
CA VAL A 382 1.99 -3.21 20.93
C VAL A 382 0.71 -3.46 20.12
N LEU A 383 0.55 -2.66 19.06
CA LEU A 383 -0.34 -2.86 17.91
C LEU A 383 -1.84 -2.99 18.24
N GLU A 384 -2.50 -1.87 18.55
CA GLU A 384 -3.92 -1.75 18.27
C GLU A 384 -4.13 -1.71 16.74
N THR A 385 -4.24 -2.88 16.10
CA THR A 385 -4.96 -2.93 14.83
C THR A 385 -6.42 -2.63 15.14
N SER A 386 -6.96 -1.59 14.52
CA SER A 386 -8.39 -1.27 14.57
C SER A 386 -9.20 -2.55 14.36
N THR A 387 -9.91 -2.99 15.40
CA THR A 387 -11.10 -3.79 15.18
C THR A 387 -12.03 -2.90 14.37
N SER A 388 -12.17 -3.19 13.09
CA SER A 388 -13.23 -2.62 12.27
C SER A 388 -14.56 -3.16 12.81
N LEU A 389 -15.09 -2.56 13.88
CA LEU A 389 -16.52 -2.58 14.15
C LEU A 389 -17.18 -1.59 13.18
N LEU A 390 -17.12 -1.92 11.90
CA LEU A 390 -18.17 -1.57 10.95
C LEU A 390 -18.80 -2.89 10.51
N SER A 391 -19.39 -3.61 11.47
CA SER A 391 -20.52 -4.44 11.13
C SER A 391 -21.75 -3.55 11.20
N SER A 392 -22.44 -3.46 10.08
CA SER A 392 -23.77 -2.88 9.94
C SER A 392 -24.84 -3.71 10.68
N THR A 393 -24.52 -4.28 11.85
CA THR A 393 -25.42 -5.19 12.58
C THR A 393 -26.31 -4.46 13.60
N ILE A 394 -26.06 -3.19 13.90
CA ILE A 394 -26.92 -2.43 14.83
C ILE A 394 -28.29 -2.06 14.20
N THR A 395 -28.45 -2.10 12.87
CA THR A 395 -29.77 -1.87 12.25
C THR A 395 -30.64 -3.12 12.14
N GLN A 396 -30.10 -4.34 12.34
CA GLN A 396 -30.90 -5.57 12.21
C GLN A 396 -31.40 -6.11 13.55
N GLU A 397 -30.62 -5.96 14.63
CA GLU A 397 -31.12 -6.28 15.99
C GLU A 397 -32.20 -5.28 16.43
N ILE A 398 -32.06 -3.99 16.10
CA ILE A 398 -33.11 -2.99 16.38
C ILE A 398 -34.36 -3.21 15.51
N PHE A 399 -34.24 -3.69 14.26
CA PHE A 399 -35.41 -3.96 13.41
C PHE A 399 -36.15 -5.25 13.79
N ASN A 400 -35.43 -6.27 14.27
CA ASN A 400 -36.05 -7.51 14.76
C ASN A 400 -36.65 -7.37 16.17
N ASP A 401 -36.05 -6.57 17.07
CA ASP A 401 -36.65 -6.24 18.38
C ASP A 401 -37.86 -5.29 18.24
N SER A 402 -37.88 -4.45 17.19
CA SER A 402 -39.06 -3.61 16.88
C SER A 402 -40.24 -4.44 16.37
N LEU A 403 -39.97 -5.56 15.68
CA LEU A 403 -41.02 -6.43 15.13
C LEU A 403 -41.55 -7.42 16.17
N SER A 404 -40.72 -7.92 17.10
CA SER A 404 -41.18 -8.76 18.22
C SER A 404 -42.00 -7.97 19.24
N PHE A 405 -41.69 -6.70 19.47
CA PHE A 405 -42.47 -5.82 20.36
C PHE A 405 -43.83 -5.41 19.76
N ILE A 406 -43.94 -5.31 18.42
CA ILE A 406 -45.22 -5.07 17.75
C ILE A 406 -46.08 -6.34 17.71
N ASP A 407 -45.47 -7.53 17.57
CA ASP A 407 -46.18 -8.81 17.65
C ASP A 407 -46.77 -9.04 19.07
N ASP A 408 -45.96 -8.83 20.12
CA ASP A 408 -46.40 -8.98 21.53
C ASP A 408 -47.48 -7.97 21.95
N LEU A 409 -47.48 -6.75 21.38
CA LEU A 409 -48.53 -5.76 21.64
C LEU A 409 -49.85 -6.12 20.92
N THR A 410 -49.79 -6.83 19.79
CA THR A 410 -50.99 -7.33 19.10
C THR A 410 -51.57 -8.60 19.73
N THR A 411 -50.77 -9.42 20.41
CA THR A 411 -51.28 -10.56 21.21
C THR A 411 -51.88 -10.12 22.53
N TYR A 412 -51.31 -9.10 23.20
CA TYR A 412 -51.83 -8.61 24.48
C TYR A 412 -53.18 -7.88 24.36
N ILE A 413 -53.44 -7.20 23.23
CA ILE A 413 -54.72 -6.52 22.97
C ILE A 413 -55.84 -7.50 22.55
N ASN A 414 -55.49 -8.70 22.06
CA ASN A 414 -56.46 -9.71 21.63
C ASN A 414 -56.92 -10.68 22.74
N ASP A 415 -56.16 -10.81 23.84
CA ASP A 415 -56.52 -11.69 24.96
C ASP A 415 -57.31 -11.00 26.09
N GLU A 416 -57.36 -9.67 26.14
CA GLU A 416 -58.16 -8.94 27.14
C GLU A 416 -59.68 -8.93 26.85
N GLN A 417 -60.14 -9.66 25.83
CA GLN A 417 -61.56 -9.74 25.46
C GLN A 417 -62.19 -11.13 25.63
N SER A 418 -61.53 -12.05 26.36
CA SER A 418 -62.06 -13.40 26.59
C SER A 418 -61.95 -13.84 28.06
N SER A 419 -63.05 -13.62 28.77
CA SER A 419 -63.59 -14.45 29.88
C SER A 419 -62.81 -14.58 31.20
N ALA A 420 -63.46 -14.07 32.24
CA ALA A 420 -63.53 -14.57 33.61
C ALA A 420 -63.31 -16.09 33.77
N ASP A 421 -62.59 -16.54 34.80
CA ASP A 421 -63.13 -16.92 36.11
C ASP A 421 -62.04 -17.57 37.01
N ASP A 422 -62.21 -17.41 38.32
CA ASP A 422 -61.75 -18.28 39.41
C ASP A 422 -60.26 -18.46 39.81
N THR A 423 -60.11 -19.09 40.98
CA THR A 423 -59.17 -18.83 42.07
C THR A 423 -57.98 -19.80 42.23
N SER A 424 -56.94 -19.35 42.95
CA SER A 424 -56.09 -20.08 43.94
C SER A 424 -54.65 -20.60 43.63
N SER A 425 -53.78 -20.41 44.66
CA SER A 425 -52.49 -21.07 45.03
C SER A 425 -51.21 -20.74 44.22
N ILE A 426 -50.17 -20.07 44.78
CA ILE A 426 -49.12 -20.51 45.76
C ILE A 426 -48.41 -21.77 45.23
N THR A 427 -47.11 -21.88 44.93
CA THR A 427 -45.81 -21.44 45.53
C THR A 427 -44.72 -21.77 44.47
N SER A 428 -43.58 -21.10 44.30
CA SER A 428 -42.39 -21.28 45.16
C SER A 428 -41.21 -20.44 44.64
N THR A 429 -40.52 -19.84 45.61
CA THR A 429 -39.19 -19.19 45.63
C THR A 429 -38.07 -20.17 45.22
N THR A 430 -36.87 -19.78 44.74
CA THR A 430 -35.83 -19.03 45.45
C THR A 430 -34.62 -18.68 44.53
N THR A 431 -34.18 -17.41 44.57
CA THR A 431 -32.81 -16.80 44.56
C THR A 431 -31.57 -17.49 43.96
N ILE A 432 -30.68 -16.68 43.34
CA ILE A 432 -29.25 -16.48 43.73
C ILE A 432 -28.76 -15.06 43.33
N ASN A 433 -27.87 -14.53 44.18
CA ASN A 433 -27.40 -13.16 44.37
C ASN A 433 -26.47 -12.56 43.29
N THR A 434 -26.54 -11.23 43.15
CA THR A 434 -25.51 -10.38 42.53
C THR A 434 -24.75 -9.55 43.59
N THR A 435 -23.43 -9.61 43.56
CA THR A 435 -22.52 -8.73 44.31
C THR A 435 -22.17 -7.47 43.51
N THR A 436 -22.05 -6.37 44.23
CA THR A 436 -21.77 -5.00 43.77
C THR A 436 -20.28 -4.73 43.57
N VAL A 437 -19.94 -3.91 42.57
CA VAL A 437 -18.71 -3.09 42.54
C VAL A 437 -19.04 -1.71 41.96
N SER A 438 -18.62 -0.68 42.69
CA SER A 438 -18.78 0.74 42.43
C SER A 438 -17.61 1.35 41.64
N SER A 439 -17.86 2.32 40.74
CA SER A 439 -16.98 3.51 40.60
C SER A 439 -17.59 4.65 39.76
N SER A 440 -17.49 5.87 40.34
CA SER A 440 -17.39 7.25 39.84
C SER A 440 -18.24 7.78 38.65
N ASN A 441 -19.07 8.78 38.99
CA ASN A 441 -19.80 9.71 38.12
C ASN A 441 -18.91 10.88 37.66
N GLU A 442 -18.80 11.10 36.35
CA GLU A 442 -18.29 12.33 35.71
C GLU A 442 -18.94 12.46 34.32
N LEU A 443 -20.24 12.80 34.22
CA LEU A 443 -20.92 13.11 32.93
C LEU A 443 -22.34 13.72 33.05
N SER A 444 -22.70 14.34 34.18
CA SER A 444 -24.07 14.84 34.41
C SER A 444 -24.40 16.23 33.83
N TRP A 445 -23.46 16.90 33.14
CA TRP A 445 -23.63 18.27 32.65
C TRP A 445 -23.78 18.42 31.12
N LEU A 446 -23.68 17.32 30.35
CA LEU A 446 -23.76 17.36 28.88
C LEU A 446 -25.20 17.30 28.33
N LEU A 447 -26.11 16.66 29.06
CA LEU A 447 -27.50 16.50 28.62
C LEU A 447 -28.28 17.83 28.50
N PRO A 448 -28.13 18.82 29.42
CA PRO A 448 -28.81 20.11 29.29
C PRO A 448 -28.31 20.95 28.11
N VAL A 449 -27.02 20.83 27.75
CA VAL A 449 -26.39 21.59 26.66
C VAL A 449 -26.90 21.12 25.30
N ILE A 450 -27.06 19.80 25.13
CA ILE A 450 -27.60 19.21 23.89
C ILE A 450 -29.07 19.63 23.68
N ILE A 451 -29.87 19.66 24.75
CA ILE A 451 -31.28 20.10 24.68
C ILE A 451 -31.36 21.60 24.35
N ALA A 452 -30.47 22.43 24.90
CA ALA A 452 -30.41 23.86 24.58
C ALA A 452 -30.02 24.12 23.11
N LEU A 453 -29.09 23.36 22.55
CA LEU A 453 -28.69 23.50 21.14
C LEU A 453 -29.80 23.05 20.18
N ALA A 454 -30.48 21.96 20.49
CA ALA A 454 -31.60 21.45 19.68
C ALA A 454 -32.78 22.44 19.64
N THR A 455 -33.08 23.09 20.77
CA THR A 455 -34.15 24.10 20.86
C THR A 455 -33.82 25.38 20.11
N ILE A 456 -32.56 25.84 20.13
CA ILE A 456 -32.08 26.98 19.33
C ILE A 456 -32.20 26.70 17.83
N LEU A 457 -31.83 25.47 17.39
CA LEU A 457 -31.92 25.08 15.98
C LEU A 457 -33.37 25.07 15.49
N LEU A 458 -34.30 24.58 16.32
CA LEU A 458 -35.73 24.55 16.02
C LEU A 458 -36.32 25.96 15.91
N LEU A 459 -35.92 26.87 16.81
CA LEU A 459 -36.32 28.28 16.80
C LEU A 459 -35.81 29.01 15.54
N LEU A 460 -34.56 28.78 15.13
CA LEU A 460 -33.99 29.34 13.90
C LEU A 460 -34.74 28.84 12.66
N CYS A 461 -35.10 27.56 12.62
CA CYS A 461 -35.85 26.97 11.51
C CYS A 461 -37.27 27.58 11.40
N CYS A 462 -37.95 27.77 12.54
CA CYS A 462 -39.26 28.42 12.58
C CYS A 462 -39.20 29.91 12.20
N LEU A 463 -38.16 30.65 12.64
CA LEU A 463 -37.96 32.05 12.27
C LEU A 463 -37.68 32.24 10.78
N CYS A 464 -36.98 31.30 10.15
CA CYS A 464 -36.74 31.31 8.70
C CYS A 464 -37.99 30.98 7.87
N LEU A 465 -38.91 30.15 8.38
CA LEU A 465 -40.14 29.78 7.69
C LEU A 465 -41.28 30.82 7.83
N CYS A 466 -41.26 31.63 8.89
CA CYS A 466 -42.30 32.64 9.15
C CYS A 466 -42.03 34.03 8.51
N CYS A 467 -40.94 34.20 7.75
CA CYS A 467 -40.63 35.46 7.07
C CYS A 467 -40.80 35.30 5.55
N PRO A 468 -41.99 35.59 4.96
CA PRO A 468 -42.18 35.52 3.53
C PRO A 468 -41.45 36.67 2.85
N SER A 469 -40.18 36.45 2.54
CA SER A 469 -39.38 37.31 1.67
C SER A 469 -39.67 36.94 0.21
N PRO A 470 -39.94 37.92 -0.69
CA PRO A 470 -40.22 37.65 -2.11
C PRO A 470 -39.03 37.05 -2.89
N TYR A 471 -37.88 36.81 -2.23
CA TYR A 471 -36.68 36.25 -2.84
C TYR A 471 -36.62 34.71 -2.85
N GLY A 472 -37.49 34.01 -2.12
CA GLY A 472 -37.48 32.53 -2.04
C GLY A 472 -37.84 31.81 -3.34
N LEU A 473 -38.82 32.34 -4.08
CA LEU A 473 -39.21 31.81 -5.40
C LEU A 473 -38.11 31.98 -6.46
N GLY A 474 -37.29 33.03 -6.36
CA GLY A 474 -36.17 33.28 -7.28
C GLY A 474 -35.02 32.27 -7.13
N LEU A 475 -34.79 31.77 -5.92
CA LEU A 475 -33.76 30.75 -5.63
C LEU A 475 -34.19 29.35 -6.11
N LEU A 476 -35.46 28.99 -5.91
CA LEU A 476 -36.04 27.75 -6.43
C LEU A 476 -36.09 27.76 -7.97
N TYR A 477 -36.47 28.88 -8.58
CA TYR A 477 -36.44 29.04 -10.04
C TYR A 477 -35.02 28.98 -10.61
N ARG A 478 -34.02 29.59 -9.93
CA ARG A 478 -32.60 29.50 -10.33
C ARG A 478 -32.02 28.09 -10.19
N LYS A 479 -32.45 27.30 -9.21
CA LYS A 479 -32.03 25.91 -9.03
C LYS A 479 -32.64 25.03 -10.13
N HIS A 480 -33.95 25.12 -10.34
CA HIS A 480 -34.64 24.36 -11.39
C HIS A 480 -34.13 24.70 -12.80
N ARG A 481 -33.84 25.97 -13.12
CA ARG A 481 -33.24 26.36 -14.41
C ARG A 481 -31.80 25.82 -14.59
N ARG A 482 -31.05 25.64 -13.51
CA ARG A 482 -29.70 25.06 -13.54
C ARG A 482 -29.76 23.55 -13.81
N ASP A 483 -30.75 22.88 -13.25
CA ASP A 483 -30.95 21.44 -13.42
C ASP A 483 -31.56 21.08 -14.78
N VAL A 484 -32.37 21.96 -15.39
CA VAL A 484 -32.99 21.74 -16.72
C VAL A 484 -32.08 22.14 -17.89
N SER A 485 -31.02 22.91 -17.65
CA SER A 485 -30.06 23.33 -18.71
C SER A 485 -28.89 22.36 -18.92
N SER A 486 -28.68 21.39 -18.04
CA SER A 486 -27.62 20.38 -18.17
C SER A 486 -28.02 19.18 -19.05
N GLU A 487 -29.31 18.85 -19.17
CA GLU A 487 -29.77 17.71 -19.99
C GLU A 487 -29.65 17.91 -21.52
N PRO A 488 -29.88 19.11 -22.12
CA PRO A 488 -29.75 19.28 -23.57
C PRO A 488 -28.30 19.30 -24.07
N LEU A 489 -27.35 19.70 -23.22
CA LEU A 489 -25.92 19.77 -23.57
C LEU A 489 -25.30 18.36 -23.66
N ASP A 490 -25.70 17.43 -22.79
CA ASP A 490 -25.17 16.06 -22.78
C ASP A 490 -25.64 15.23 -24.00
N ASN A 491 -26.88 15.44 -24.46
CA ASN A 491 -27.40 14.77 -25.66
C ASN A 491 -26.74 15.28 -26.96
N THR A 492 -26.40 16.57 -27.02
CA THR A 492 -25.72 17.16 -28.19
C THR A 492 -24.26 16.67 -28.28
N ASP A 493 -23.58 16.57 -27.14
CA ASP A 493 -22.21 16.03 -27.07
C ASP A 493 -22.15 14.53 -27.36
N ARG A 494 -23.15 13.75 -26.92
CA ARG A 494 -23.29 12.32 -27.27
C ARG A 494 -23.48 12.09 -28.78
N MET A 495 -24.26 12.93 -29.45
CA MET A 495 -24.42 12.85 -30.92
C MET A 495 -23.12 13.20 -31.66
N HIS A 496 -22.39 14.24 -31.24
CA HIS A 496 -21.12 14.62 -31.86
C HIS A 496 -20.01 13.57 -31.65
N ARG A 497 -19.96 12.92 -30.47
CA ARG A 497 -19.02 11.82 -30.20
C ARG A 497 -19.33 10.57 -31.04
N SER A 498 -20.61 10.21 -31.19
CA SER A 498 -21.01 9.05 -31.99
C SER A 498 -20.67 9.20 -33.48
N SER A 499 -20.84 10.40 -34.03
CA SER A 499 -20.45 10.72 -35.42
C SER A 499 -18.94 10.64 -35.65
N ARG A 500 -18.13 11.12 -34.68
CA ARG A 500 -16.66 11.02 -34.75
C ARG A 500 -16.15 9.58 -34.66
N ILE A 501 -16.74 8.76 -33.78
CA ILE A 501 -16.38 7.34 -33.64
C ILE A 501 -16.69 6.57 -34.91
N TYR A 502 -17.86 6.80 -35.52
CA TYR A 502 -18.23 6.17 -36.80
C TYR A 502 -17.26 6.52 -37.94
N THR A 503 -16.79 7.77 -37.99
CA THR A 503 -15.84 8.23 -39.01
C THR A 503 -14.44 7.61 -38.83
N ILE A 504 -13.99 7.44 -37.58
CA ILE A 504 -12.72 6.77 -37.26
C ILE A 504 -12.81 5.28 -37.59
N TYR A 505 -13.92 4.63 -37.25
CA TYR A 505 -14.14 3.21 -37.52
C TYR A 505 -14.18 2.91 -39.03
N ARG A 506 -14.81 3.77 -39.84
CA ARG A 506 -14.76 3.67 -41.31
C ARG A 506 -13.34 3.78 -41.88
N ARG A 507 -12.50 4.67 -41.34
CA ARG A 507 -11.10 4.81 -41.79
C ARG A 507 -10.29 3.57 -41.44
N TYR A 508 -10.56 2.95 -40.30
CA TYR A 508 -9.87 1.73 -39.86
C TYR A 508 -10.22 0.53 -40.76
N ILE A 509 -11.50 0.35 -41.12
CA ILE A 509 -11.94 -0.73 -42.02
C ILE A 509 -11.37 -0.56 -43.44
N ASN A 510 -11.32 0.68 -43.95
CA ASN A 510 -10.77 0.94 -45.28
C ASN A 510 -9.24 0.70 -45.36
N ASN A 511 -8.51 0.90 -44.24
CA ASN A 511 -7.08 0.59 -44.16
C ASN A 511 -6.80 -0.91 -43.95
N SER A 512 -7.71 -1.67 -43.33
CA SER A 512 -7.53 -3.11 -43.17
C SER A 512 -7.84 -3.89 -44.46
N ASN A 513 -8.76 -3.38 -45.30
CA ASN A 513 -9.03 -3.95 -46.62
C ASN A 513 -7.93 -3.68 -47.68
N SER A 514 -7.00 -2.76 -47.42
CA SER A 514 -5.82 -2.53 -48.27
C SER A 514 -4.60 -3.39 -47.89
N ILE A 515 -4.60 -3.99 -46.70
CA ILE A 515 -3.54 -4.89 -46.21
C ILE A 515 -3.78 -6.36 -46.66
N ASN A 516 -5.04 -6.76 -46.87
CA ASN A 516 -5.40 -8.10 -47.35
C ASN A 516 -5.25 -8.33 -48.87
N ARG A 517 -4.59 -7.43 -49.61
CA ARG A 517 -4.27 -7.59 -51.04
C ARG A 517 -2.84 -8.02 -51.35
N PHE A 518 -2.01 -8.28 -50.34
CA PHE A 518 -0.59 -8.65 -50.53
C PHE A 518 -0.19 -10.07 -50.10
N THR A 519 -1.15 -10.94 -49.77
CA THR A 519 -0.88 -12.35 -49.43
C THR A 519 -1.81 -13.30 -50.18
N SER A 520 -1.57 -13.47 -51.48
CA SER A 520 -2.14 -14.56 -52.29
C SER A 520 -1.17 -15.03 -53.37
N SER A 521 -0.28 -15.94 -53.00
CA SER A 521 0.47 -16.92 -53.84
C SER A 521 1.39 -17.66 -52.85
N LEU A 522 1.51 -18.98 -52.73
CA LEU A 522 1.26 -20.11 -53.61
C LEU A 522 0.77 -21.35 -52.82
N GLU A 523 -0.15 -22.08 -53.46
CA GLU A 523 -0.25 -23.55 -53.63
C GLU A 523 0.11 -24.55 -52.49
N SER A 524 -0.94 -25.27 -52.07
CA SER A 524 -1.00 -26.71 -51.66
C SER A 524 -0.95 -27.58 -52.95
N PRO A 525 -0.58 -28.91 -53.00
CA PRO A 525 -1.06 -29.95 -52.07
C PRO A 525 -0.22 -31.25 -51.86
N ARG A 526 -0.47 -31.99 -50.77
CA ARG A 526 -0.93 -33.41 -50.77
C ARG A 526 -1.00 -34.06 -49.39
N SER A 527 -2.04 -34.89 -49.23
CA SER A 527 -2.33 -35.83 -48.15
C SER A 527 -1.79 -37.24 -48.42
N THR A 528 -1.37 -37.98 -47.39
CA THR A 528 -1.41 -39.46 -47.22
C THR A 528 -0.91 -39.78 -45.78
N THR A 529 -1.76 -40.20 -44.83
CA THR A 529 -2.07 -41.60 -44.38
C THR A 529 -0.96 -42.32 -43.61
N GLU A 530 -1.32 -42.81 -42.40
CA GLU A 530 -0.84 -44.01 -41.66
C GLU A 530 0.67 -44.12 -41.33
N SER A 531 1.18 -44.71 -40.25
CA SER A 531 0.68 -45.53 -39.13
C SER A 531 1.86 -45.70 -38.13
N ASP A 532 1.55 -46.23 -36.96
CA ASP A 532 2.41 -46.61 -35.83
C ASP A 532 3.80 -47.23 -36.13
N ILE A 533 4.76 -47.07 -35.19
CA ILE A 533 5.57 -48.14 -34.55
C ILE A 533 6.53 -47.54 -33.48
N HIS A 534 6.22 -47.85 -32.21
CA HIS A 534 7.04 -48.44 -31.13
C HIS A 534 8.58 -48.28 -31.01
N LEU A 535 8.98 -48.01 -29.73
CA LEU A 535 10.17 -48.49 -28.95
C LEU A 535 11.56 -48.01 -29.45
N ASP A 536 12.58 -47.68 -28.64
CA ASP A 536 12.81 -47.84 -27.22
C ASP A 536 13.99 -46.96 -26.74
N LEU A 537 14.09 -46.85 -25.43
CA LEU A 537 15.21 -46.46 -24.55
C LEU A 537 16.64 -46.53 -25.13
N PHE A 538 17.51 -45.56 -24.79
CA PHE A 538 18.63 -45.79 -23.85
C PHE A 538 19.34 -44.49 -23.43
N SER A 539 19.59 -44.42 -22.14
CA SER A 539 20.46 -43.49 -21.42
C SER A 539 21.94 -43.77 -21.67
N ALA A 540 22.77 -42.73 -21.59
CA ALA A 540 24.18 -42.86 -21.21
C ALA A 540 24.72 -41.53 -20.64
N THR A 541 25.06 -41.56 -19.35
CA THR A 541 26.07 -40.72 -18.71
C THR A 541 27.28 -41.61 -18.34
N PRO A 542 28.35 -41.12 -17.70
CA PRO A 542 29.51 -40.46 -18.30
C PRO A 542 30.83 -41.18 -17.92
N ARG A 543 31.99 -40.75 -18.45
CA ARG A 543 33.31 -41.07 -17.85
C ARG A 543 34.38 -40.02 -18.16
N ASP A 544 34.90 -39.43 -17.08
CA ASP A 544 36.30 -39.12 -16.70
C ASP A 544 37.38 -39.20 -17.81
N ASN A 545 38.42 -38.36 -17.90
CA ASN A 545 39.42 -38.10 -16.86
C ASN A 545 40.54 -37.15 -17.34
N MET A 546 41.24 -36.55 -16.37
CA MET A 546 42.66 -36.12 -16.34
C MET A 546 43.18 -34.80 -16.98
N ASN A 547 43.44 -33.85 -16.08
CA ASN A 547 44.74 -33.21 -15.74
C ASN A 547 45.78 -32.87 -16.83
N LYS A 548 46.14 -31.58 -16.96
CA LYS A 548 47.48 -31.03 -16.63
C LYS A 548 47.61 -29.50 -16.78
N LYS A 549 48.62 -28.98 -16.07
CA LYS A 549 48.96 -27.60 -15.69
C LYS A 549 49.61 -26.73 -16.80
N ALA A 550 49.54 -25.41 -16.55
CA ALA A 550 50.60 -24.39 -16.64
C ALA A 550 50.66 -23.39 -17.82
N ASN A 551 50.44 -22.12 -17.43
CA ASN A 551 51.19 -20.87 -17.70
C ASN A 551 51.19 -20.16 -19.08
N ASN A 552 50.73 -18.90 -19.00
CA ASN A 552 51.18 -17.65 -19.63
C ASN A 552 51.42 -17.59 -21.15
N SER A 553 50.60 -16.77 -21.84
CA SER A 553 51.06 -15.47 -22.38
C SER A 553 49.94 -14.67 -23.07
N ARG A 554 50.04 -13.35 -22.91
CA ARG A 554 49.34 -12.26 -23.61
C ARG A 554 49.07 -12.55 -25.09
N TRP A 555 47.87 -12.24 -25.58
CA TRP A 555 47.63 -11.45 -26.80
C TRP A 555 46.33 -10.67 -26.65
N ALA A 556 46.37 -9.40 -27.08
CA ALA A 556 45.32 -8.41 -27.02
C ALA A 556 44.40 -8.45 -28.26
N TYR A 557 43.36 -7.61 -28.21
CA TYR A 557 42.42 -7.14 -29.27
C TYR A 557 41.03 -7.80 -29.32
N PRO A 558 39.98 -7.11 -29.84
CA PRO A 558 39.68 -5.66 -29.77
C PRO A 558 38.21 -5.36 -29.40
N SER A 559 37.94 -4.07 -29.15
CA SER A 559 36.60 -3.49 -29.02
C SER A 559 35.78 -3.56 -30.32
N PRO A 560 34.43 -3.58 -30.26
CA PRO A 560 33.61 -3.30 -31.43
C PRO A 560 33.41 -1.79 -31.58
N ARG A 561 33.90 -1.21 -32.68
CA ARG A 561 33.49 0.10 -33.17
C ARG A 561 32.21 -0.03 -34.00
N TYR A 562 31.37 0.98 -33.82
CA TYR A 562 30.21 1.39 -34.58
C TYR A 562 30.34 1.22 -36.11
N TYR A 563 29.27 0.76 -36.74
CA TYR A 563 28.92 1.08 -38.12
C TYR A 563 27.54 1.75 -38.12
N GLU A 564 27.54 3.08 -38.25
CA GLU A 564 26.39 3.84 -38.74
C GLU A 564 26.38 3.78 -40.26
N ILE A 565 25.29 3.28 -40.83
CA ILE A 565 24.98 3.47 -42.25
C ILE A 565 24.13 4.74 -42.33
N GLY A 566 24.76 5.83 -42.77
CA GLY A 566 24.09 7.06 -43.14
C GLY A 566 23.34 6.89 -44.45
N ILE A 567 22.06 7.26 -44.46
CA ILE A 567 21.33 7.61 -45.68
C ILE A 567 21.01 9.10 -45.60
N SER A 568 21.69 9.84 -46.46
CA SER A 568 21.58 11.28 -46.70
C SER A 568 20.20 11.68 -47.24
N ARG A 569 19.69 12.84 -46.81
CA ARG A 569 18.56 13.51 -47.46
C ARG A 569 18.89 14.99 -47.70
N ALA A 570 19.11 15.32 -48.96
CA ALA A 570 19.03 16.63 -49.60
C ALA A 570 18.83 16.32 -51.10
N GLU A 571 18.14 17.03 -51.96
CA GLU A 571 17.22 18.17 -51.99
C GLU A 571 16.74 18.23 -53.47
N TYR A 572 15.70 19.04 -53.77
CA TYR A 572 15.24 19.60 -55.08
C TYR A 572 13.79 19.23 -55.44
N LYS A 573 12.94 20.11 -56.01
CA LYS A 573 12.70 21.57 -56.01
C LYS A 573 11.51 21.81 -56.98
N ASN A 574 10.80 22.93 -56.79
CA ASN A 574 9.86 23.65 -57.70
C ASN A 574 8.46 23.05 -57.96
N GLY A 575 7.37 23.83 -58.03
CA GLY A 575 7.17 25.29 -57.88
C GLY A 575 5.76 25.77 -58.25
N THR A 576 5.42 27.00 -57.83
CA THR A 576 4.39 27.98 -58.33
C THR A 576 2.89 27.63 -58.17
N ASN A 577 1.90 28.51 -57.88
CA ASN A 577 1.77 29.98 -57.69
C ASN A 577 0.34 30.31 -57.11
N TYR A 578 0.12 31.59 -56.72
CA TYR A 578 -1.15 32.34 -56.42
C TYR A 578 -1.74 32.25 -54.97
N VAL A 579 -2.16 33.32 -54.26
CA VAL A 579 -2.12 34.80 -54.38
C VAL A 579 -2.63 35.49 -53.08
N LYS A 580 -2.09 36.70 -52.78
CA LYS A 580 -2.59 37.86 -51.96
C LYS A 580 -2.76 37.76 -50.42
N ARG A 581 -1.93 38.51 -49.67
CA ARG A 581 -2.15 39.85 -48.98
C ARG A 581 -3.01 39.72 -47.69
N HIS A 582 -2.66 40.24 -46.50
CA HIS A 582 -1.92 41.45 -46.10
C HIS A 582 -1.60 41.43 -44.57
N LYS A 583 -0.46 42.07 -44.18
CA LYS A 583 -0.18 42.89 -42.96
C LYS A 583 -0.28 42.21 -41.55
N ASN A 584 0.67 42.26 -40.60
CA ASN A 584 1.80 43.14 -40.21
C ASN A 584 2.91 42.25 -39.54
N LEU A 585 4.24 42.38 -39.73
CA LEU A 585 5.22 43.39 -39.23
C LEU A 585 5.07 43.64 -37.70
N VAL A 586 6.04 43.41 -36.78
CA VAL A 586 7.48 43.76 -36.76
C VAL A 586 8.25 42.96 -35.67
N GLN A 587 9.48 42.57 -36.04
CA GLN A 587 10.76 42.34 -35.32
C GLN A 587 10.87 41.77 -33.89
N ALA A 588 11.70 40.73 -33.83
CA ALA A 588 12.69 40.46 -32.77
C ALA A 588 13.96 41.31 -32.98
N TYR A 589 14.59 41.74 -31.88
CA TYR A 589 16.02 42.06 -31.61
C TYR A 589 16.00 42.66 -30.18
N SER A 590 16.93 42.49 -29.24
CA SER A 590 18.27 41.93 -29.18
C SER A 590 18.58 41.65 -27.71
N SER A 591 19.48 40.71 -27.47
CA SER A 591 20.28 40.59 -26.26
C SER A 591 20.93 41.91 -25.83
N TYR A 592 20.91 42.25 -24.53
CA TYR A 592 22.09 42.68 -23.77
C TYR A 592 21.77 42.70 -22.27
N ASN A 593 22.65 42.11 -21.47
CA ASN A 593 22.74 42.28 -20.02
C ASN A 593 23.25 43.70 -19.71
N ASP A 594 22.69 44.34 -18.69
CA ASP A 594 23.40 44.82 -17.50
C ASP A 594 22.37 45.52 -16.58
N ASP A 595 22.55 45.31 -15.27
CA ASP A 595 21.76 45.70 -14.07
C ASP A 595 20.58 44.81 -13.62
#